data_AF-A0AAD6C9Q1-F1
#
_entry.id   AF-A0AAD6C9Q1-F1
#
_cell.length_a   1.000
_cell.length_b   1.000
_cell.length_c   1.000
_cell.angle_alpha   90.00
_cell.angle_beta   90.00
_cell.angle_gamma   90.00
#
_symmetry.space_group_name_H-M   'P 1'
#
loop_
_entity.id
_entity.type
_entity.pdbx_description
1 polymer ?
#
loop_
_entity_poly.entity_id
_entity_poly.type
_entity_poly.pdbx_seq_one_letter_code
_entity_poly.pdbx_strand_id
1 'polypeptide(L)' 'MSSGALFVQDSRTGVKYEIPIRRNAIRAIDLRRIRAPTGEADRADQVSRGLRVYDPGLQNTSVVESAISFS' A
#
# COMPACT_ATOMS: atom_id res chain seq x y z
N MET A 1 5.35 -1.50 -20.80
CA MET A 1 4.56 -1.43 -19.55
C MET A 1 5.38 -0.68 -18.52
N SER A 2 4.81 0.27 -17.78
CA SER A 2 5.56 1.01 -16.77
C SER A 2 5.96 0.10 -15.60
N SER A 3 7.22 0.16 -15.19
CA SER A 3 7.79 -0.56 -14.07
C SER A 3 8.77 0.33 -13.31
N GLY A 4 8.92 0.08 -12.02
CA GLY A 4 9.83 0.85 -11.18
C GLY A 4 9.74 0.43 -9.71
N ALA A 5 10.21 1.28 -8.82
CA ALA A 5 10.11 1.10 -7.38
C ALA A 5 9.53 2.38 -6.74
N LEU A 6 8.58 2.19 -5.82
CA LEU A 6 8.07 3.22 -4.93
C LEU A 6 8.88 3.17 -3.63
N PHE A 7 9.57 4.27 -3.34
CA PHE A 7 10.28 4.43 -2.07
C PHE A 7 9.39 5.16 -1.07
N VAL A 8 9.11 4.53 0.07
CA VAL A 8 8.26 5.05 1.13
C VAL A 8 9.08 5.22 2.40
N GLN A 9 9.01 6.38 3.04
CA GLN A 9 9.54 6.59 4.38
C GLN A 9 8.37 6.81 5.33
N ASP A 10 8.21 5.93 6.32
CA ASP A 10 7.20 6.11 7.37
C ASP A 10 7.74 7.10 8.41
N SER A 11 7.20 8.31 8.44
CA SER A 11 7.63 9.37 9.37
C SER A 11 7.43 9.01 10.85
N ARG A 12 6.53 8.06 11.16
CA ARG A 12 6.26 7.63 12.53
C ARG A 12 7.34 6.71 13.10
N THR A 13 8.06 6.00 12.23
CA THR A 13 9.08 5.00 12.62
C THR A 13 10.46 5.29 12.04
N GLY A 14 10.57 6.17 11.05
CA GLY A 14 11.79 6.43 10.28
C GLY A 14 12.15 5.31 9.29
N VAL A 15 11.41 4.20 9.28
CA VAL A 15 11.72 3.04 8.44
C VAL A 15 11.43 3.37 6.97
N LYS A 16 12.37 2.96 6.10
CA LYS A 16 12.24 3.09 4.65
C LYS A 16 11.86 1.73 4.04
N TYR A 17 10.96 1.78 3.07
CA TYR A 17 10.44 0.63 2.36
C TYR A 17 10.58 0.85 0.85
N GLU A 18 10.84 -0.23 0.14
CA GLU A 18 10.83 -0.27 -1.31
C GLU A 18 9.70 -1.19 -1.77
N ILE A 19 8.79 -0.66 -2.59
CA ILE A 19 7.60 -1.38 -3.07
C ILE A 19 7.66 -1.43 -4.61
N PRO A 20 7.60 -2.62 -5.23
CA PRO A 20 7.69 -2.73 -6.68
C PRO A 20 6.45 -2.15 -7.37
N ILE A 21 6.68 -1.31 -8.38
CA ILE A 21 5.65 -0.82 -9.29
C ILE A 21 5.63 -1.73 -10.51
N ARG A 22 4.45 -2.27 -10.83
CA ARG A 22 4.21 -3.10 -12.02
C ARG A 22 2.95 -2.61 -12.70
N ARG A 23 3.03 -2.26 -13.99
CA ARG A 23 1.89 -1.74 -14.77
C ARG A 23 1.22 -0.55 -14.08
N ASN A 24 2.02 0.43 -13.66
CA ASN A 24 1.57 1.62 -12.94
C ASN A 24 0.81 1.35 -11.63
N ALA A 25 0.94 0.16 -11.04
CA ALA A 25 0.27 -0.21 -9.81
C ALA A 25 1.25 -0.84 -8.82
N ILE A 26 0.95 -0.68 -7.53
CA ILE A 26 1.55 -1.47 -6.45
C ILE A 26 0.50 -2.47 -5.93
N ARG A 27 0.95 -3.55 -5.30
CA ARG A 27 0.02 -4.45 -4.60
C ARG A 27 -0.33 -3.85 -3.24
N ALA A 28 -1.62 -3.71 -2.95
CA ALA A 28 -2.09 -3.21 -1.66
C ALA A 28 -1.55 -4.02 -0.46
N ILE A 29 -1.32 -5.33 -0.65
CA ILE A 29 -0.77 -6.21 0.39
C ILE A 29 0.64 -5.81 0.84
N ASP A 30 1.43 -5.16 -0.02
CA ASP A 30 2.79 -4.75 0.34
C ASP A 30 2.79 -3.63 1.38
N LEU A 31 1.73 -2.82 1.45
CA LEU A 31 1.56 -1.78 2.47
C LEU A 31 1.38 -2.36 3.88
N ARG A 32 0.95 -3.63 4.02
CA ARG A 32 0.86 -4.29 5.33
C ARG A 32 2.22 -4.45 6.03
N ARG A 33 3.33 -4.35 5.29
CA ARG A 33 4.67 -4.39 5.87
C ARG A 33 4.96 -3.14 6.72
N ILE A 34 4.31 -2.02 6.37
CA ILE A 34 4.43 -0.75 7.06
C ILE A 34 3.56 -0.80 8.33
N ARG A 35 4.19 -0.82 9.50
CA ARG A 35 3.51 -0.90 10.80
C ARG A 35 3.86 0.30 11.64
N ALA A 36 2.86 0.94 12.22
CA ALA A 36 3.06 2.03 13.17
C ALA A 36 3.57 1.48 14.52
N PRO A 37 4.17 2.32 15.37
CA PRO A 37 4.49 1.95 16.74
C PRO A 37 3.25 1.44 17.48
N THR A 38 3.38 0.31 18.18
CA THR A 38 2.25 -0.33 18.88
C THR A 38 1.99 0.21 20.28
N GLY A 39 2.91 1.01 20.84
CA GLY A 39 2.87 1.43 22.24
C GLY A 39 1.75 2.43 22.58
N GLU A 40 1.64 3.51 21.81
CA GLU A 40 0.70 4.61 22.07
C GLU A 40 -0.48 4.64 21.08
N ALA A 41 -0.59 3.66 20.20
CA ALA A 41 -1.62 3.63 19.16
C ALA A 41 -2.99 3.21 19.71
N ASP A 42 -4.05 3.85 19.22
CA ASP A 42 -5.42 3.41 19.45
C ASP A 42 -5.59 1.97 18.93
N ARG A 43 -6.21 1.11 19.74
CA ARG A 43 -6.55 -0.26 19.33
C ARG A 43 -7.45 -0.29 18.09
N ALA A 44 -8.31 0.72 17.93
CA ALA A 44 -9.18 0.87 16.77
C ALA A 44 -8.40 1.00 15.46
N ASP A 45 -7.18 1.54 15.50
CA ASP A 45 -6.34 1.73 14.31
C ASP A 45 -5.73 0.43 13.79
N GLN A 46 -5.69 -0.63 14.61
CA GLN A 46 -5.16 -1.95 14.26
C GLN A 46 -3.74 -1.91 13.67
N VAL A 47 -2.88 -1.01 14.18
CA VAL A 47 -1.54 -0.74 13.61
C VAL A 47 -0.62 -1.96 13.51
N SER A 48 -0.85 -2.98 14.35
CA SER A 48 -0.12 -4.25 14.33
C SER A 48 -0.38 -5.08 13.06
N ARG A 49 -1.52 -4.85 12.38
CA ARG A 49 -1.90 -5.56 11.14
C ARG A 49 -1.31 -4.95 9.86
N GLY A 50 -0.65 -3.79 9.99
CA GLY A 50 -0.06 -3.03 8.90
C GLY A 50 -0.94 -1.90 8.38
N LEU A 51 -0.36 -1.07 7.50
CA LEU A 51 -1.03 0.08 6.91
C LEU A 51 -2.19 -0.38 5.99
N ARG A 52 -3.34 0.28 6.15
CA ARG A 52 -4.55 0.02 5.37
C ARG A 52 -4.65 1.01 4.21
N VAL A 53 -5.18 0.55 3.08
CA VAL A 53 -5.64 1.42 1.99
C VAL A 53 -7.10 1.73 2.24
N TYR A 54 -7.44 3.01 2.29
CA TYR A 54 -8.81 3.48 2.36
C TYR A 54 -9.20 4.09 1.02
N ASP A 55 -9.95 3.32 0.23
CA ASP A 55 -10.37 3.70 -1.13
C ASP A 55 -11.86 3.42 -1.31
N PRO A 56 -12.75 4.32 -0.83
CA PRO A 56 -14.20 4.16 -0.97
C PRO A 56 -14.62 4.09 -2.43
N GLY A 57 -15.30 3.00 -2.79
CA GLY A 57 -15.75 2.77 -4.17
C GLY A 57 -14.66 2.27 -5.13
N LEU A 58 -13.48 1.90 -4.62
CA LEU A 58 -12.38 1.34 -5.42
C LEU A 58 -11.92 2.27 -6.55
N GLN A 59 -11.95 3.58 -6.33
CA GLN A 59 -11.68 4.59 -7.36
C GLN A 59 -10.21 4.60 -7.81
N ASN A 60 -9.30 4.10 -6.96
CA ASN A 60 -7.87 3.97 -7.28
C ASN A 60 -7.34 2.55 -7.02
N THR A 61 -8.23 1.55 -6.98
CA THR A 61 -7.88 0.14 -6.73
C THR A 61 -8.31 -0.73 -7.91
N SER A 62 -7.33 -1.23 -8.67
CA SER A 62 -7.57 -2.27 -9.67
C SER A 62 -7.70 -3.64 -8.99
N VAL A 63 -8.91 -4.19 -8.95
CA VAL A 63 -9.19 -5.49 -8.31
C VAL A 63 -8.84 -6.70 -9.18
N VAL A 64 -8.80 -6.51 -10.50
CA VAL A 64 -8.49 -7.56 -11.48
C VAL A 64 -7.59 -6.98 -12.57
N GLU A 65 -6.60 -7.75 -12.97
CA GLU A 65 -5.84 -7.48 -14.20
C GLU A 65 -6.53 -8.17 -15.37
N SER A 66 -6.95 -7.39 -16.37
CA SER A 66 -7.63 -7.90 -17.56
C SER A 66 -6.85 -7.48 -18.81
N ALA A 67 -6.77 -8.39 -19.77
CA ALA A 67 -6.25 -8.13 -21.11
C ALA A 67 -7.37 -7.99 -22.17
N ILE A 68 -8.64 -7.97 -21.74
CA ILE A 68 -9.80 -8.08 -22.64
C ILE A 68 -10.07 -6.77 -23.38
N SER A 69 -9.97 -5.62 -22.70
CA SER A 69 -10.18 -4.31 -23.33
C SER A 69 -9.35 -3.26 -22.61
N PHE A 70 -8.74 -2.36 -23.37
CA PHE A 70 -8.03 -1.18 -22.89
C PHE A 70 -8.56 0.03 -23.66
N SER A 71 -8.57 1.20 -23.03
CA SER A 71 -8.94 2.49 -23.63
C SER A 71 -7.83 3.49 -23.42
#